data_AF-A0A7V6E0G2-F1
#
_entry.id   AF-A0A7V6E0G2-F1
#
_cell.length_a   1.000
_cell.length_b   1.000
_cell.length_c   1.000
_cell.angle_alpha   90.00
_cell.angle_beta   90.00
_cell.angle_gamma   90.00
#
_symmetry.space_group_name_H-M   'P 1'
#
loop_
_entity.id
_entity.type
_entity.pdbx_description
1 polymer ?
#
loop_
_entity_poly.entity_id
_entity_poly.type
_entity_poly.pdbx_seq_one_letter_code
_entity_poly.pdbx_strand_id
1 'polypeptide(L)'
;MKTLGGNMFKYWIKLISSFVLITITLSTAFGAGIYIEPGASLTYVRIFEAETPGRPLRIININPSPMVYEISVVADEHRVKGYIPLPDTTWVRPAINNVRVEPYDTLEVPIIISIPNDPANNNRAWGCELSVVQSKWEEETIESRAGTQLQLGARATWLIETPAIFELPNKGKDPLSISPSIQPVHYSEQTVNQAELDIKIRNDSDETHEYHVLSYIPNWGDTIMGRVLDIFPLTIDENDWIPDPQWIRPKPKGVLKRAPVIKLAPGEVGEYPVLIDLPPSEELGRRRFEGVILIKPDDQFVGSRFVRFIINPRYEDD
;
A
#
# COMPACT_ATOMS: atom_id res chain seq x y z
N MET A 1 17.55 -52.73 39.84
CA MET A 1 16.50 -51.70 39.62
C MET A 1 17.12 -50.54 38.87
N LYS A 2 16.89 -50.45 37.55
CA LYS A 2 17.37 -49.34 36.72
C LYS A 2 16.44 -48.15 36.94
N THR A 3 17.01 -47.02 37.32
CA THR A 3 16.35 -45.73 37.54
C THR A 3 15.70 -45.23 36.25
N LEU A 4 14.38 -45.34 36.16
CA LEU A 4 13.52 -44.86 35.06
C LEU A 4 13.16 -43.36 35.16
N GLY A 5 13.78 -42.59 36.08
CA GLY A 5 13.40 -41.21 36.36
C GLY A 5 14.09 -40.11 35.53
N GLY A 6 15.17 -40.43 34.80
CA GLY A 6 16.02 -39.40 34.17
C GLY A 6 15.55 -38.86 32.82
N ASN A 7 14.71 -39.61 32.09
CA ASN A 7 14.33 -39.26 30.72
C ASN A 7 12.99 -38.52 30.61
N MET A 8 12.05 -38.71 31.54
CA MET A 8 10.80 -37.93 31.54
C MET A 8 11.01 -36.47 31.93
N PHE A 9 11.96 -36.17 32.81
CA PHE A 9 12.23 -34.79 33.25
C PHE A 9 12.85 -33.94 32.12
N LYS A 10 13.64 -34.54 31.23
CA LYS A 10 14.21 -33.87 30.04
C LYS A 10 13.17 -33.58 28.96
N TYR A 11 12.11 -34.39 28.87
CA TYR A 11 10.99 -34.13 27.95
C TYR A 11 10.08 -33.02 28.46
N TRP A 12 9.84 -32.93 29.77
CA TRP A 12 9.07 -31.83 30.37
C TRP A 12 9.79 -30.48 30.29
N ILE A 13 11.12 -30.44 30.47
CA ILE A 13 11.89 -29.20 30.29
C ILE A 13 11.88 -28.76 28.81
N LYS A 14 11.93 -29.70 27.85
CA LYS A 14 11.80 -29.36 26.42
C LYS A 14 10.39 -28.87 26.06
N LEU A 15 9.34 -29.46 26.61
CA LEU A 15 7.96 -29.03 26.35
C LEU A 15 7.66 -27.65 26.96
N ILE A 16 8.21 -27.35 28.14
CA ILE A 16 8.08 -26.03 28.79
C ILE A 16 8.94 -24.98 28.07
N SER A 17 10.14 -25.33 27.59
CA SER A 17 10.91 -24.43 26.73
C SER A 17 10.31 -24.24 25.34
N SER A 18 9.47 -25.16 24.86
CA SER A 18 8.67 -24.98 23.64
C SER A 18 7.37 -24.20 23.88
N PHE A 19 6.83 -24.21 25.11
CA PHE A 19 5.64 -23.41 25.47
C PHE A 19 5.97 -21.98 25.93
N VAL A 20 7.22 -21.70 26.29
CA VAL A 20 7.73 -20.33 26.56
C VAL A 20 8.29 -19.67 25.29
N LEU A 21 8.29 -20.38 24.15
CA LEU A 21 8.79 -19.88 22.86
C LEU A 21 7.68 -19.65 21.81
N ILE A 22 6.42 -19.44 22.26
CA ILE A 22 5.28 -19.03 21.40
C ILE A 22 4.68 -17.71 21.92
N THR A 23 5.52 -16.84 22.49
CA THR A 23 5.11 -15.49 22.90
C THR A 23 6.23 -14.46 22.69
N ILE A 24 7.16 -14.75 21.77
CA ILE A 24 8.29 -13.85 21.43
C ILE A 24 8.47 -13.80 19.91
N THR A 25 7.37 -13.56 19.20
CA THR A 25 7.38 -13.16 17.78
C THR A 25 6.45 -11.97 17.49
N LEU A 26 5.93 -11.33 18.55
CA LEU A 26 5.14 -10.08 18.52
C LEU A 26 5.93 -8.88 19.07
N SER A 27 7.23 -9.01 19.28
CA SER A 27 8.07 -7.97 19.85
C SER A 27 8.62 -7.03 18.78
N THR A 28 7.75 -6.34 18.05
CA THR A 28 8.08 -5.03 17.49
C THR A 28 7.95 -4.01 18.63
N ALA A 29 9.09 -3.71 19.28
CA ALA A 29 9.30 -2.56 20.15
C ALA A 29 8.45 -2.43 21.44
N PHE A 30 8.53 -3.38 22.36
CA PHE A 30 8.07 -3.21 23.76
C PHE A 30 8.90 -2.18 24.58
N GLY A 31 9.91 -1.52 23.99
CA GLY A 31 10.89 -0.69 24.70
C GLY A 31 10.82 0.83 24.49
N ALA A 32 9.76 1.37 23.87
CA ALA A 32 9.81 2.73 23.31
C ALA A 32 8.55 3.62 23.50
N GLY A 33 7.60 3.25 24.36
CA GLY A 33 6.60 4.21 24.87
C GLY A 33 5.50 4.72 23.91
N ILE A 34 5.51 4.39 22.61
CA ILE A 34 4.44 4.81 21.67
C ILE A 34 4.04 3.66 20.75
N TYR A 35 2.73 3.50 20.55
CA TYR A 35 2.17 2.59 19.55
C TYR A 35 1.08 3.33 18.76
N ILE A 36 1.02 3.12 17.45
CA ILE A 36 0.02 3.75 16.57
C ILE A 36 -0.66 2.73 15.67
N GLU A 37 -1.92 2.98 15.29
CA GLU A 37 -2.65 2.16 14.31
C GLU A 37 -3.36 3.03 13.25
N PRO A 38 -3.21 2.71 11.96
CA PRO A 38 -2.19 1.81 11.41
C PRO A 38 -0.78 2.29 11.82
N GLY A 39 0.19 1.38 11.95
CA GLY A 39 1.55 1.69 12.41
C GLY A 39 2.65 0.88 11.74
N ALA A 40 3.86 1.45 11.71
CA ALA A 40 5.13 0.95 11.15
C ALA A 40 5.07 0.51 9.68
N SER A 41 4.28 -0.51 9.39
CA SER A 41 4.16 -1.19 8.11
C SER A 41 2.70 -1.42 7.68
N LEU A 42 1.73 -1.12 8.55
CA LEU A 42 0.31 -1.15 8.19
C LEU A 42 0.01 0.06 7.31
N THR A 43 -0.58 -0.21 6.16
CA THR A 43 -0.80 0.76 5.10
C THR A 43 -2.30 0.90 4.85
N TYR A 44 -2.78 2.13 4.76
CA TYR A 44 -4.17 2.41 4.39
C TYR A 44 -4.25 2.74 2.90
N VAL A 45 -5.06 1.99 2.16
CA VAL A 45 -5.29 2.20 0.72
C VAL A 45 -6.73 2.55 0.49
N ARG A 46 -6.98 3.58 -0.33
CA ARG A 46 -8.33 3.96 -0.71
C ARG A 46 -8.37 4.63 -2.07
N ILE A 47 -9.42 4.34 -2.83
CA ILE A 47 -9.86 5.18 -3.94
C ILE A 47 -10.59 6.38 -3.37
N PHE A 48 -10.05 7.57 -3.61
CA PHE A 48 -10.64 8.81 -3.11
C PHE A 48 -11.69 9.37 -4.05
N GLU A 49 -12.90 9.53 -3.52
CA GLU A 49 -13.91 10.46 -4.02
C GLU A 49 -13.85 11.71 -3.11
N ALA A 50 -14.09 12.90 -3.66
CA ALA A 50 -13.80 14.17 -2.97
C ALA A 50 -14.42 14.25 -1.55
N GLU A 51 -13.64 14.80 -0.60
CA GLU A 51 -14.00 15.03 0.83
C GLU A 51 -14.46 13.79 1.62
N THR A 52 -13.68 12.72 1.58
CA THR A 52 -14.02 11.50 2.32
C THR A 52 -13.22 11.38 3.63
N PRO A 53 -13.83 11.05 4.79
CA PRO A 53 -13.08 10.77 6.01
C PRO A 53 -12.19 9.54 5.79
N GLY A 54 -10.87 9.70 6.01
CA GLY A 54 -9.92 8.60 6.00
C GLY A 54 -10.09 7.70 7.24
N ARG A 55 -9.42 6.54 7.24
CA ARG A 55 -9.31 5.73 8.46
C ARG A 55 -8.62 6.57 9.55
N PRO A 56 -9.15 6.63 10.78
CA PRO A 56 -8.52 7.40 11.85
C PRO A 56 -7.17 6.78 12.22
N LEU A 57 -6.26 7.64 12.66
CA LEU A 57 -5.00 7.27 13.28
C LEU A 57 -5.22 7.09 14.78
N ARG A 58 -4.98 5.90 15.31
CA ARG A 58 -5.02 5.61 16.74
C ARG A 58 -3.64 5.83 17.31
N ILE A 59 -3.53 6.58 18.39
CA ILE A 59 -2.30 6.80 19.14
C ILE A 59 -2.51 6.21 20.53
N ILE A 60 -1.70 5.22 20.89
CA ILE A 60 -1.78 4.49 22.16
C ILE A 60 -0.59 4.91 23.01
N ASN A 61 -0.88 5.55 24.14
CA ASN A 61 0.14 5.88 25.13
C ASN A 61 0.38 4.67 26.02
N ILE A 62 1.47 3.93 25.78
CA ILE A 62 1.81 2.75 26.59
C ILE A 62 2.64 3.09 27.84
N ASN A 63 2.80 4.38 28.17
CA ASN A 63 3.56 4.83 29.35
C ASN A 63 2.66 4.97 30.59
N PRO A 64 3.24 4.86 31.79
CA PRO A 64 2.55 5.13 33.05
C PRO A 64 2.27 6.63 33.30
N SER A 65 2.66 7.50 32.38
CA SER A 65 2.55 8.95 32.53
C SER A 65 1.95 9.60 31.26
N PRO A 66 1.24 10.73 31.39
CA PRO A 66 0.62 11.40 30.26
C PRO A 66 1.64 11.84 29.20
N MET A 67 1.36 11.65 27.92
CA MET A 67 2.31 11.99 26.85
C MET A 67 1.71 13.01 25.87
N VAL A 68 2.57 13.90 25.37
CA VAL A 68 2.24 14.82 24.27
C VAL A 68 2.84 14.30 22.98
N TYR A 69 2.03 14.20 21.94
CA TYR A 69 2.43 13.75 20.62
C TYR A 69 2.15 14.84 19.59
N GLU A 70 3.13 15.06 18.72
CA GLU A 70 3.03 15.89 17.52
C GLU A 70 2.83 15.00 16.30
N ILE A 71 1.87 15.34 15.46
CA ILE A 71 1.49 14.60 14.25
C ILE A 71 1.75 15.50 13.05
N SER A 72 2.54 15.00 12.11
CA SER A 72 2.89 15.70 10.87
C SER A 72 2.72 14.78 9.67
N VAL A 73 2.47 15.37 8.50
CA VAL A 73 2.38 14.63 7.23
C VAL A 73 3.67 14.85 6.45
N VAL A 74 4.29 13.76 6.03
CA VAL A 74 5.56 13.75 5.29
C VAL A 74 5.33 13.08 3.95
N ALA A 75 5.81 13.71 2.87
CA ALA A 75 5.74 13.19 1.51
C ALA A 75 7.14 13.16 0.88
N ASP A 76 8.08 12.54 1.58
CA ASP A 76 9.43 12.29 1.06
C ASP A 76 9.39 11.20 -0.02
N GLU A 77 10.53 10.96 -0.70
CA GLU A 77 10.66 9.89 -1.70
C GLU A 77 10.14 8.55 -1.15
N HIS A 78 8.98 8.15 -1.67
CA HIS A 78 8.26 6.99 -1.22
C HIS A 78 8.78 5.73 -1.93
N ARG A 79 9.00 4.65 -1.19
CA ARG A 79 9.61 3.40 -1.71
C ARG A 79 8.59 2.34 -2.10
N VAL A 80 7.30 2.63 -1.99
CA VAL A 80 6.24 1.68 -2.36
C VAL A 80 6.11 1.67 -3.88
N LYS A 81 6.22 0.47 -4.47
CA LYS A 81 6.22 0.28 -5.92
C LYS A 81 4.97 0.88 -6.55
N GLY A 82 5.17 1.69 -7.59
CA GLY A 82 4.07 2.28 -8.35
C GLY A 82 3.36 3.48 -7.70
N TYR A 83 3.67 3.78 -6.44
CA TYR A 83 3.22 4.98 -5.76
C TYR A 83 4.31 6.04 -5.78
N ILE A 84 3.87 7.28 -5.69
CA ILE A 84 4.72 8.47 -5.76
C ILE A 84 4.41 9.41 -4.61
N PRO A 85 5.37 10.25 -4.19
CA PRO A 85 5.15 11.20 -3.12
C PRO A 85 3.96 12.11 -3.42
N LEU A 86 3.09 12.29 -2.43
CA LEU A 86 1.98 13.25 -2.48
C LEU A 86 2.54 14.65 -2.84
N PRO A 87 1.99 15.33 -3.86
CA PRO A 87 2.60 16.55 -4.40
C PRO A 87 2.43 17.79 -3.50
N ASP A 88 1.48 17.74 -2.57
CA ASP A 88 1.15 18.75 -1.57
C ASP A 88 0.63 18.07 -0.31
N THR A 89 1.37 18.20 0.79
CA THR A 89 1.04 17.55 2.07
C THR A 89 -0.20 18.14 2.74
N THR A 90 -0.68 19.31 2.31
CA THR A 90 -1.91 19.90 2.88
C THR A 90 -3.18 19.13 2.49
N TRP A 91 -3.10 18.28 1.45
CA TRP A 91 -4.22 17.45 1.01
C TRP A 91 -4.54 16.31 1.99
N VAL A 92 -3.61 15.95 2.87
CA VAL A 92 -3.81 14.94 3.91
C VAL A 92 -3.43 15.58 5.23
N ARG A 93 -4.37 15.68 6.17
CA ARG A 93 -4.10 16.29 7.47
C ARG A 93 -4.81 15.58 8.60
N PRO A 94 -4.17 15.43 9.76
CA PRO A 94 -4.91 15.06 10.97
C PRO A 94 -5.85 16.21 11.37
N ALA A 95 -6.97 15.88 12.01
CA ALA A 95 -7.90 16.88 12.52
C ALA A 95 -7.28 17.72 13.65
N ILE A 96 -6.33 17.13 14.39
CA ILE A 96 -5.59 17.76 15.48
C ILE A 96 -4.12 17.32 15.36
N ASN A 97 -3.18 18.27 15.37
CA ASN A 97 -1.76 17.98 15.14
C ASN A 97 -0.96 17.81 16.43
N ASN A 98 -1.48 18.27 17.57
CA ASN A 98 -0.83 18.16 18.87
C ASN A 98 -1.84 17.63 19.87
N VAL A 99 -1.53 16.51 20.50
CA VAL A 99 -2.47 15.79 21.37
C VAL A 99 -1.80 15.36 22.65
N ARG A 100 -2.53 15.46 23.76
CA ARG A 100 -2.17 14.84 25.03
C ARG A 100 -2.97 13.56 25.19
N VAL A 101 -2.28 12.47 25.51
CA VAL A 101 -2.90 11.16 25.75
C VAL A 101 -2.54 10.71 27.16
N GLU A 102 -3.55 10.37 27.95
CA GLU A 102 -3.37 9.93 29.32
C GLU A 102 -2.71 8.53 29.38
N PRO A 103 -2.16 8.10 30.54
CA PRO A 103 -1.47 6.83 30.68
C PRO A 103 -2.33 5.64 30.25
N TYR A 104 -1.77 4.75 29.42
CA TYR A 104 -2.43 3.53 28.93
C TYR A 104 -3.71 3.76 28.12
N ASP A 105 -3.96 5.00 27.68
CA ASP A 105 -5.13 5.38 26.92
C ASP A 105 -4.87 5.38 25.41
N THR A 106 -5.94 5.35 24.62
CA THR A 106 -5.93 5.41 23.16
C THR A 106 -6.72 6.61 22.67
N LEU A 107 -6.07 7.46 21.89
CA LEU A 107 -6.73 8.56 21.19
C LEU A 107 -6.93 8.22 19.72
N GLU A 108 -8.14 8.41 19.21
CA GLU A 108 -8.45 8.36 17.78
C GLU A 108 -8.39 9.76 17.18
N VAL A 109 -7.50 9.94 16.21
CA VAL A 109 -7.31 11.18 15.47
C VAL A 109 -7.87 11.00 14.06
N PRO A 110 -8.99 11.66 13.71
CA PRO A 110 -9.52 11.63 12.36
C PRO A 110 -8.52 12.17 11.35
N ILE A 111 -8.37 11.47 10.21
CA ILE A 111 -7.54 11.91 9.09
C ILE A 111 -8.44 12.43 7.99
N ILE A 112 -8.22 13.68 7.60
CA ILE A 112 -8.99 14.38 6.58
C ILE A 112 -8.16 14.38 5.30
N ILE A 113 -8.79 13.95 4.21
CA ILE A 113 -8.17 13.90 2.89
C ILE A 113 -9.01 14.75 1.93
N SER A 114 -8.35 15.74 1.34
CA SER A 114 -8.94 16.82 0.55
C SER A 114 -8.07 17.06 -0.69
N ILE A 115 -8.11 16.11 -1.63
CA ILE A 115 -7.43 16.25 -2.92
C ILE A 115 -8.24 17.20 -3.82
N PRO A 116 -7.61 18.22 -4.44
CA PRO A 116 -8.29 19.10 -5.38
C PRO A 116 -8.92 18.33 -6.54
N ASN A 117 -10.16 18.68 -6.88
CA ASN A 117 -10.87 18.11 -8.03
C ASN A 117 -10.34 18.72 -9.34
N ASP A 118 -9.12 18.34 -9.71
CA ASP A 118 -8.44 18.72 -10.95
C ASP A 118 -8.21 17.45 -11.79
N PRO A 119 -8.58 17.44 -13.09
CA PRO A 119 -8.26 16.33 -13.99
C PRO A 119 -6.79 15.90 -14.02
N ALA A 120 -5.84 16.79 -13.68
CA ALA A 120 -4.42 16.46 -13.53
C ALA A 120 -4.15 15.43 -12.43
N ASN A 121 -5.03 15.37 -11.43
CA ASN A 121 -4.94 14.47 -10.28
C ASN A 121 -5.56 13.10 -10.53
N ASN A 122 -6.36 12.91 -11.60
CA ASN A 122 -6.96 11.62 -11.93
C ASN A 122 -5.90 10.63 -12.44
N ASN A 123 -6.22 9.33 -12.38
CA ASN A 123 -5.31 8.24 -12.75
C ASN A 123 -3.98 8.19 -11.96
N ARG A 124 -3.94 8.72 -10.73
CA ARG A 124 -2.75 8.78 -9.88
C ARG A 124 -2.83 7.86 -8.67
N ALA A 125 -1.66 7.45 -8.20
CA ALA A 125 -1.45 6.67 -6.98
C ALA A 125 -0.38 7.37 -6.12
N TRP A 126 -0.79 8.03 -5.06
CA TRP A 126 0.05 8.83 -4.18
C TRP A 126 0.37 8.11 -2.87
N GLY A 127 1.51 8.42 -2.26
CA GLY A 127 1.91 7.95 -0.94
C GLY A 127 2.34 9.11 -0.06
N CYS A 128 1.95 9.06 1.21
CA CYS A 128 2.49 9.91 2.27
C CYS A 128 2.57 9.15 3.60
N GLU A 129 3.35 9.67 4.53
CA GLU A 129 3.50 9.12 5.88
C GLU A 129 2.94 10.10 6.92
N LEU A 130 2.12 9.59 7.85
CA LEU A 130 1.82 10.31 9.09
C LEU A 130 2.91 9.98 10.10
N SER A 131 3.70 10.99 10.46
CA SER A 131 4.76 10.89 11.46
C SER A 131 4.23 11.39 12.80
N VAL A 132 4.23 10.51 13.80
CA VAL A 132 3.86 10.82 15.18
C VAL A 132 5.12 10.82 16.02
N VAL A 133 5.46 11.98 16.59
CA VAL A 133 6.68 12.16 17.39
C VAL A 133 6.28 12.56 18.80
N GLN A 134 6.90 11.91 19.78
CA GLN A 134 6.74 12.32 21.17
C GLN A 134 7.40 13.69 21.40
N SER A 135 6.64 14.65 21.91
CA SER A 135 7.13 15.98 22.28
C SER A 135 7.63 16.01 23.73
N LYS A 136 8.49 16.99 24.06
CA LYS A 136 9.01 17.17 25.41
C LYS A 136 7.88 17.50 26.41
N TRP A 137 7.99 16.92 27.60
CA TRP A 137 7.12 17.20 28.75
C TRP A 137 7.21 18.66 29.20
N GLU A 138 6.08 19.30 29.53
CA GLU A 138 6.07 20.64 30.16
C GLU A 138 6.53 20.62 31.63
N GLU A 139 6.53 19.47 32.31
CA GLU A 139 7.00 19.34 33.70
C GLU A 139 8.25 18.44 33.79
N GLU A 140 9.43 19.00 33.48
CA GLU A 140 10.71 18.33 33.77
C GLU A 140 11.01 18.39 35.29
N THR A 141 10.84 17.28 36.02
CA THR A 141 11.61 17.07 37.25
C THR A 141 13.03 16.64 36.90
N ILE A 142 14.01 17.07 37.69
CA ILE A 142 15.45 16.87 37.44
C ILE A 142 15.84 15.38 37.28
N GLU A 143 15.06 14.45 37.85
CA GLU A 143 15.25 13.00 37.70
C GLU A 143 14.90 12.47 36.30
N SER A 144 14.05 13.16 35.53
CA SER A 144 13.66 12.78 34.16
C SER A 144 14.76 13.03 33.10
N ARG A 145 15.75 13.88 33.42
CA ARG A 145 16.84 14.28 32.50
C ARG A 145 17.88 13.19 32.26
N ALA A 146 18.02 12.21 33.15
CA ALA A 146 19.05 11.18 33.03
C ALA A 146 18.65 10.02 32.08
N GLY A 147 17.39 9.94 31.65
CA GLY A 147 16.87 8.80 30.88
C GLY A 147 16.30 9.10 29.48
N THR A 148 16.16 10.36 29.07
CA THR A 148 15.44 10.76 27.86
C THR A 148 16.35 11.43 26.83
N GLN A 149 17.23 10.66 26.18
CA GLN A 149 18.01 11.12 25.01
C GLN A 149 17.50 10.60 23.66
N LEU A 150 16.47 9.75 23.64
CA LEU A 150 15.85 9.28 22.39
C LEU A 150 14.45 9.88 22.25
N GLN A 151 14.29 10.80 21.29
CA GLN A 151 12.97 11.23 20.84
C GLN A 151 12.43 10.14 19.91
N LEU A 152 11.36 9.48 20.34
CA LEU A 152 10.79 8.33 19.64
C LEU A 152 9.65 8.80 18.76
N GLY A 153 9.62 8.29 17.53
CA GLY A 153 8.58 8.56 16.56
C GLY A 153 8.12 7.28 15.88
N ALA A 154 6.84 7.23 15.54
CA ALA A 154 6.23 6.18 14.77
C ALA A 154 5.68 6.77 13.46
N ARG A 155 5.65 5.95 12.41
CA ARG A 155 5.14 6.33 11.10
C ARG A 155 4.09 5.36 10.63
N ALA A 156 3.16 5.88 9.83
CA ALA A 156 2.12 5.08 9.22
C ALA A 156 1.85 5.59 7.80
N THR A 157 1.66 4.66 6.87
CA THR A 157 1.63 4.96 5.44
C THR A 157 0.19 5.08 4.95
N TRP A 158 -0.10 6.19 4.28
CA TRP A 158 -1.33 6.41 3.51
C TRP A 158 -1.00 6.31 2.04
N LEU A 159 -1.66 5.37 1.37
CA LEU A 159 -1.65 5.21 -0.07
C LEU A 159 -3.01 5.64 -0.61
N ILE A 160 -3.00 6.56 -1.57
CA ILE A 160 -4.19 7.23 -2.06
C ILE A 160 -4.24 7.06 -3.57
N GLU A 161 -5.26 6.36 -4.04
CA GLU A 161 -5.55 6.26 -5.47
C GLU A 161 -6.69 7.21 -5.83
N THR A 162 -6.55 7.92 -6.94
CA THR A 162 -7.58 8.83 -7.44
C THR A 162 -8.47 8.13 -8.45
N PRO A 163 -9.67 8.65 -8.74
CA PRO A 163 -10.58 8.05 -9.72
C PRO A 163 -9.92 7.86 -11.08
N ALA A 164 -10.31 6.77 -11.74
CA ALA A 164 -9.82 6.47 -13.08
C ALA A 164 -10.63 7.22 -14.14
N ILE A 165 -9.93 7.74 -15.15
CA ILE A 165 -10.50 8.33 -16.36
C ILE A 165 -9.84 7.71 -17.59
N PHE A 166 -10.49 7.76 -18.75
CA PHE A 166 -9.97 7.16 -19.99
C PHE A 166 -9.12 8.11 -20.83
N GLU A 167 -9.10 9.40 -20.51
CA GLU A 167 -8.09 10.32 -21.02
C GLU A 167 -6.79 10.24 -20.22
N LEU A 168 -5.68 10.65 -20.83
CA LEU A 168 -4.43 10.86 -20.09
C LEU A 168 -4.57 12.13 -19.24
N PRO A 169 -4.20 12.09 -17.95
CA PRO A 169 -4.19 13.29 -17.13
C PRO A 169 -3.23 14.34 -17.69
N ASN A 170 -3.46 15.61 -17.34
CA ASN A 170 -2.50 16.68 -17.62
C ASN A 170 -1.12 16.34 -17.00
N LYS A 171 -0.04 16.86 -17.61
CA LYS A 171 1.33 16.63 -17.09
C LYS A 171 1.41 17.16 -15.67
N GLY A 172 1.66 16.25 -14.73
CA GLY A 172 1.85 16.56 -13.31
C GLY A 172 3.33 16.68 -12.96
N LYS A 173 3.65 16.50 -11.68
CA LYS A 173 5.04 16.34 -11.19
C LYS A 173 5.61 14.93 -11.47
N ASP A 174 4.80 14.08 -12.08
CA ASP A 174 5.08 12.68 -12.33
C ASP A 174 5.97 12.51 -13.56
N PRO A 175 6.93 11.57 -13.56
CA PRO A 175 7.68 11.24 -14.77
C PRO A 175 6.87 10.38 -15.76
N LEU A 176 5.71 9.86 -15.35
CA LEU A 176 4.90 8.92 -16.11
C LEU A 176 3.41 9.15 -15.88
N SER A 177 2.65 9.31 -16.97
CA SER A 177 1.19 9.34 -16.94
C SER A 177 0.61 8.10 -17.59
N ILE A 178 -0.47 7.57 -17.00
CA ILE A 178 -1.17 6.37 -17.46
C ILE A 178 -2.66 6.63 -17.57
N SER A 179 -3.33 5.86 -18.43
CA SER A 179 -4.79 5.88 -18.53
C SER A 179 -5.35 4.59 -19.15
N PRO A 180 -6.45 4.04 -18.61
CA PRO A 180 -6.97 4.32 -17.27
C PRO A 180 -6.04 3.73 -16.19
N SER A 181 -6.05 4.26 -14.97
CA SER A 181 -5.32 3.64 -13.84
C SER A 181 -6.06 2.44 -13.23
N ILE A 182 -7.38 2.39 -13.39
CA ILE A 182 -8.25 1.31 -12.92
C ILE A 182 -9.21 0.94 -14.05
N GLN A 183 -9.22 -0.33 -14.39
CA GLN A 183 -10.03 -0.91 -15.45
C GLN A 183 -10.99 -1.95 -14.85
N PRO A 184 -12.31 -1.68 -14.77
CA PRO A 184 -13.26 -2.71 -14.38
C PRO A 184 -13.38 -3.77 -15.48
N VAL A 185 -13.45 -5.03 -15.07
CA VAL A 185 -13.67 -6.20 -15.91
C VAL A 185 -14.82 -7.00 -15.31
N HIS A 186 -15.90 -7.19 -16.07
CA HIS A 186 -17.07 -7.94 -15.61
C HIS A 186 -17.16 -9.28 -16.32
N TYR A 187 -17.25 -10.38 -15.56
CA TYR A 187 -17.40 -11.72 -16.13
C TYR A 187 -18.76 -12.34 -15.78
N SER A 188 -19.30 -13.15 -16.70
CA SER A 188 -20.44 -14.03 -16.46
C SER A 188 -20.43 -15.17 -17.46
N GLU A 189 -21.30 -16.18 -17.29
CA GLU A 189 -21.48 -17.26 -18.27
C GLU A 189 -21.76 -16.73 -19.69
N GLN A 190 -22.32 -15.53 -19.80
CA GLN A 190 -22.69 -14.89 -21.06
C GLN A 190 -21.72 -13.77 -21.49
N THR A 191 -20.78 -13.32 -20.63
CA THR A 191 -19.88 -12.18 -20.94
C THR A 191 -18.44 -12.30 -20.43
N VAL A 192 -17.52 -11.71 -21.21
CA VAL A 192 -16.07 -11.52 -21.03
C VAL A 192 -15.35 -12.60 -20.19
N ASN A 193 -14.95 -13.67 -20.87
CA ASN A 193 -13.78 -14.46 -20.46
C ASN A 193 -12.52 -14.00 -21.20
N GLN A 194 -12.67 -13.41 -22.38
CA GLN A 194 -11.56 -12.91 -23.20
C GLN A 194 -11.82 -11.49 -23.70
N ALA A 195 -10.84 -10.60 -23.56
CA ALA A 195 -10.89 -9.23 -24.07
C ALA A 195 -9.49 -8.69 -24.38
N GLU A 196 -9.44 -7.64 -25.21
CA GLU A 196 -8.24 -6.84 -25.43
C GLU A 196 -8.59 -5.39 -25.09
N LEU A 197 -7.90 -4.82 -24.10
CA LEU A 197 -8.12 -3.46 -23.62
C LEU A 197 -6.82 -2.67 -23.73
N ASP A 198 -6.88 -1.49 -24.34
CA ASP A 198 -5.72 -0.64 -24.50
C ASP A 198 -5.48 0.21 -23.24
N ILE A 199 -4.21 0.31 -22.87
CA ILE A 199 -3.72 1.30 -21.91
C ILE A 199 -2.89 2.36 -22.64
N LYS A 200 -2.98 3.60 -22.19
CA LYS A 200 -2.20 4.74 -22.70
C LYS A 200 -1.12 5.10 -21.70
N ILE A 201 0.06 5.40 -22.21
CA ILE A 201 1.24 5.74 -21.42
C ILE A 201 1.85 6.99 -22.05
N ARG A 202 2.09 8.04 -21.26
CA ARG A 202 2.82 9.23 -21.71
C ARG A 202 4.10 9.39 -20.90
N ASN A 203 5.21 9.60 -21.60
CA ASN A 203 6.46 9.98 -20.97
C ASN A 203 6.37 11.45 -20.55
N ASP A 204 6.26 11.70 -19.25
CA ASP A 204 6.23 13.05 -18.69
C ASP A 204 7.60 13.52 -18.20
N SER A 205 8.63 12.67 -18.29
CA SER A 205 10.03 13.03 -18.07
C SER A 205 10.54 13.98 -19.16
N ASP A 206 11.66 14.64 -18.86
CA ASP A 206 12.41 15.46 -19.83
C ASP A 206 13.43 14.61 -20.62
N GLU A 207 13.57 13.32 -20.27
CA GLU A 207 14.44 12.35 -20.94
C GLU A 207 13.63 11.28 -21.69
N THR A 208 14.27 10.64 -22.68
CA THR A 208 13.68 9.47 -23.36
C THR A 208 13.83 8.23 -22.50
N HIS A 209 12.75 7.47 -22.31
CA HIS A 209 12.75 6.24 -21.51
C HIS A 209 12.24 5.04 -22.30
N GLU A 210 12.70 3.85 -21.90
CA GLU A 210 12.14 2.57 -22.32
C GLU A 210 11.16 2.05 -21.26
N TYR A 211 9.87 1.96 -21.59
CA TYR A 211 8.84 1.50 -20.68
C TYR A 211 8.59 0.01 -20.84
N HIS A 212 8.88 -0.74 -19.79
CA HIS A 212 8.62 -2.17 -19.69
C HIS A 212 7.22 -2.39 -19.12
N VAL A 213 6.33 -2.99 -19.91
CA VAL A 213 4.94 -3.27 -19.52
C VAL A 213 4.85 -4.75 -19.16
N LEU A 214 4.47 -5.07 -17.92
CA LEU A 214 4.57 -6.42 -17.38
C LEU A 214 3.32 -6.80 -16.58
N SER A 215 2.89 -8.06 -16.69
CA SER A 215 1.96 -8.63 -15.70
C SER A 215 2.68 -8.77 -14.36
N TYR A 216 2.02 -8.38 -13.28
CA TYR A 216 2.62 -8.30 -11.97
C TYR A 216 1.66 -8.85 -10.90
N ILE A 217 2.15 -9.74 -10.06
CA ILE A 217 1.43 -10.20 -8.86
C ILE A 217 2.14 -9.57 -7.66
N PRO A 218 1.50 -8.61 -6.98
CA PRO A 218 2.07 -8.00 -5.80
C PRO A 218 2.33 -9.04 -4.72
N ASN A 219 3.52 -8.99 -4.14
CA ASN A 219 3.85 -9.83 -2.99
C ASN A 219 3.47 -9.07 -1.72
N TRP A 220 2.30 -9.38 -1.16
CA TRP A 220 1.89 -8.86 0.12
C TRP A 220 2.13 -9.95 1.19
N GLY A 221 3.00 -9.64 2.15
CA GLY A 221 3.32 -10.53 3.27
C GLY A 221 3.06 -9.83 4.59
N ASP A 222 2.74 -10.61 5.63
CA ASP A 222 2.46 -10.08 6.97
C ASP A 222 3.60 -9.15 7.42
N THR A 223 3.22 -7.90 7.59
CA THR A 223 4.13 -6.75 7.69
C THR A 223 4.88 -6.71 9.02
N ILE A 224 4.52 -7.59 9.97
CA ILE A 224 5.19 -7.81 11.25
C ILE A 224 6.62 -8.35 11.05
N MET A 225 6.92 -9.05 9.95
CA MET A 225 8.25 -9.63 9.68
C MET A 225 9.14 -8.80 8.72
N GLY A 226 8.78 -7.54 8.43
CA GLY A 226 9.61 -6.65 7.61
C GLY A 226 9.73 -7.06 6.14
N ARG A 227 8.66 -7.66 5.56
CA ARG A 227 8.62 -7.97 4.12
C ARG A 227 7.93 -6.84 3.33
N VAL A 228 8.52 -6.60 2.16
CA VAL A 228 8.22 -5.66 1.06
C VAL A 228 6.86 -4.97 1.14
N LEU A 229 6.87 -3.65 1.32
CA LEU A 229 5.73 -2.80 0.96
C LEU A 229 5.63 -2.78 -0.57
N ASP A 230 4.61 -3.45 -1.10
CA ASP A 230 4.31 -3.55 -2.53
C ASP A 230 2.98 -2.83 -2.85
N ILE A 231 2.38 -3.12 -3.99
CA ILE A 231 1.03 -2.66 -4.33
C ILE A 231 0.02 -3.43 -3.45
N PHE A 232 -0.77 -2.70 -2.67
CA PHE A 232 -1.82 -3.27 -1.82
C PHE A 232 -3.12 -3.46 -2.60
N PRO A 233 -3.98 -4.43 -2.26
CA PRO A 233 -5.32 -4.52 -2.86
C PRO A 233 -6.16 -3.31 -2.45
N LEU A 234 -7.12 -2.93 -3.29
CA LEU A 234 -7.99 -1.76 -3.04
C LEU A 234 -9.01 -2.02 -1.92
N THR A 235 -9.42 -3.27 -1.70
CA THR A 235 -10.26 -3.67 -0.57
C THR A 235 -9.45 -4.48 0.43
N ILE A 236 -9.57 -4.12 1.70
CA ILE A 236 -8.84 -4.77 2.81
C ILE A 236 -9.50 -6.11 3.20
N ASP A 237 -10.79 -6.28 2.92
CA ASP A 237 -11.58 -7.33 3.55
C ASP A 237 -11.71 -8.63 2.73
N GLU A 238 -11.47 -8.61 1.43
CA GLU A 238 -11.52 -9.79 0.56
C GLU A 238 -11.18 -9.30 -0.85
N ASN A 239 -10.01 -9.64 -1.39
CA ASN A 239 -9.72 -9.61 -2.83
C ASN A 239 -8.45 -10.42 -3.07
N ASP A 240 -8.62 -11.57 -3.71
CA ASP A 240 -7.50 -12.40 -4.14
C ASP A 240 -6.83 -11.73 -5.33
N TRP A 241 -5.53 -11.49 -5.26
CA TRP A 241 -4.77 -11.29 -6.48
C TRP A 241 -5.07 -12.44 -7.44
N ILE A 242 -5.09 -12.16 -8.75
CA ILE A 242 -5.18 -13.23 -9.74
C ILE A 242 -4.11 -14.30 -9.43
N PRO A 243 -4.49 -15.58 -9.38
CA PRO A 243 -3.54 -16.65 -9.04
C PRO A 243 -2.56 -16.93 -10.18
N ASP A 244 -2.91 -16.54 -11.40
CA ASP A 244 -2.13 -16.73 -12.61
C ASP A 244 -1.96 -15.39 -13.35
N PRO A 245 -0.72 -14.89 -13.55
CA PRO A 245 -0.48 -13.65 -14.28
C PRO A 245 -0.86 -13.75 -15.77
N GLN A 246 -1.14 -14.95 -16.30
CA GLN A 246 -1.63 -15.09 -17.68
C GLN A 246 -3.05 -14.55 -17.87
N TRP A 247 -3.85 -14.45 -16.80
CA TRP A 247 -5.22 -13.94 -16.88
C TRP A 247 -5.27 -12.49 -17.35
N ILE A 248 -4.28 -11.68 -16.96
CA ILE A 248 -4.14 -10.30 -17.38
C ILE A 248 -2.68 -10.07 -17.75
N ARG A 249 -2.42 -9.91 -19.03
CA ARG A 249 -1.05 -9.81 -19.55
C ARG A 249 -0.96 -8.85 -20.71
N PRO A 250 0.15 -8.13 -20.86
CA PRO A 250 0.34 -7.33 -22.05
C PRO A 250 0.42 -8.23 -23.28
N LYS A 251 -0.22 -7.83 -24.39
CA LYS A 251 -0.16 -8.56 -25.65
C LYS A 251 1.30 -8.68 -26.10
N PRO A 252 1.85 -9.88 -26.34
CA PRO A 252 3.24 -10.01 -26.76
C PRO A 252 3.49 -9.34 -28.12
N LYS A 253 4.63 -8.67 -28.28
CA LYS A 253 5.09 -8.12 -29.58
C LYS A 253 6.27 -8.92 -30.14
N GLY A 254 6.29 -9.09 -31.45
CA GLY A 254 7.37 -9.75 -32.20
C GLY A 254 7.37 -11.28 -32.13
N VAL A 255 8.23 -11.89 -32.95
CA VAL A 255 8.32 -13.35 -33.16
C VAL A 255 8.73 -14.10 -31.88
N LEU A 256 9.55 -13.47 -31.04
CA LEU A 256 10.08 -14.06 -29.80
C LEU A 256 9.17 -13.90 -28.57
N LYS A 257 7.96 -13.32 -28.73
CA LYS A 257 6.97 -13.11 -27.65
C LYS A 257 7.57 -12.57 -26.34
N ARG A 258 8.46 -11.57 -26.43
CA ARG A 258 9.11 -10.99 -25.25
C ARG A 258 8.17 -10.03 -24.52
N ALA A 259 8.50 -9.75 -23.26
CA ALA A 259 7.92 -8.67 -22.50
C ALA A 259 7.97 -7.37 -23.32
N PRO A 260 6.86 -6.63 -23.42
CA PRO A 260 6.82 -5.39 -24.17
C PRO A 260 7.76 -4.33 -23.62
N VAL A 261 8.47 -3.69 -24.54
CA VAL A 261 9.23 -2.46 -24.29
C VAL A 261 8.74 -1.41 -25.27
N ILE A 262 8.36 -0.23 -24.76
CA ILE A 262 7.93 0.91 -25.56
C ILE A 262 8.92 2.04 -25.30
N LYS A 263 9.63 2.47 -26.34
CA LYS A 263 10.51 3.64 -26.24
C LYS A 263 9.69 4.89 -26.54
N LEU A 264 9.70 5.86 -25.62
CA LEU A 264 8.95 7.11 -25.76
C LEU A 264 9.86 8.31 -25.50
N ALA A 265 9.89 9.26 -26.43
CA ALA A 265 10.51 10.57 -26.24
C ALA A 265 9.72 11.43 -25.23
N PRO A 266 10.31 12.52 -24.71
CA PRO A 266 9.59 13.45 -23.83
C PRO A 266 8.26 13.93 -24.42
N GLY A 267 7.17 13.77 -23.66
CA GLY A 267 5.81 14.12 -24.07
C GLY A 267 5.14 13.14 -25.04
N GLU A 268 5.85 12.12 -25.53
CA GLU A 268 5.30 11.14 -26.45
C GLU A 268 4.32 10.19 -25.74
N VAL A 269 3.25 9.84 -26.46
CA VAL A 269 2.21 8.91 -26.00
C VAL A 269 2.35 7.60 -26.75
N GLY A 270 2.39 6.50 -26.00
CA GLY A 270 2.25 5.14 -26.50
C GLY A 270 0.93 4.52 -26.05
N GLU A 271 0.33 3.71 -26.92
CA GLU A 271 -0.81 2.86 -26.58
C GLU A 271 -0.36 1.39 -26.60
N TYR A 272 -0.88 0.60 -25.66
CA TYR A 272 -0.52 -0.80 -25.54
C TYR A 272 -1.71 -1.70 -25.20
N PRO A 273 -1.97 -2.75 -25.99
CA PRO A 273 -3.04 -3.70 -25.70
C PRO A 273 -2.67 -4.66 -24.57
N VAL A 274 -3.58 -4.77 -23.59
CA VAL A 274 -3.58 -5.77 -22.52
C VAL A 274 -4.64 -6.82 -22.84
N LEU A 275 -4.20 -8.08 -22.85
CA LEU A 275 -5.07 -9.22 -23.02
C LEU A 275 -5.63 -9.65 -21.67
N ILE A 276 -6.93 -9.86 -21.64
CA ILE A 276 -7.68 -10.48 -20.56
C ILE A 276 -8.07 -11.88 -21.05
N ASP A 277 -7.71 -12.90 -20.29
CA ASP A 277 -7.97 -14.31 -20.58
C ASP A 277 -8.31 -15.03 -19.27
N LEU A 278 -9.52 -14.76 -18.77
CA LEU A 278 -10.04 -15.32 -17.53
C LEU A 278 -10.48 -16.78 -17.76
N PRO A 279 -10.37 -17.65 -16.72
CA PRO A 279 -10.95 -18.98 -16.78
C PRO A 279 -12.49 -18.90 -16.88
N PRO A 280 -13.16 -20.02 -17.19
CA PRO A 280 -14.61 -20.07 -17.22
C PRO A 280 -15.24 -19.52 -15.93
N SER A 281 -16.38 -18.84 -16.07
CA SER A 281 -17.06 -18.19 -14.94
C SER A 281 -17.44 -19.15 -13.80
N GLU A 282 -17.67 -20.43 -14.11
CA GLU A 282 -17.90 -21.49 -13.11
C GLU A 282 -16.72 -21.66 -12.14
N GLU A 283 -15.48 -21.51 -12.62
CA GLU A 283 -14.26 -21.62 -11.81
C GLU A 283 -14.01 -20.35 -10.98
N LEU A 284 -14.41 -19.19 -11.51
CA LEU A 284 -14.30 -17.90 -10.82
C LEU A 284 -15.34 -17.76 -9.69
N GLY A 285 -16.51 -18.36 -9.86
CA GLY A 285 -17.62 -18.26 -8.92
C GLY A 285 -18.08 -16.82 -8.73
N ARG A 286 -18.34 -16.41 -7.48
CA ARG A 286 -18.74 -15.04 -7.10
C ARG A 286 -17.59 -14.22 -6.51
N ARG A 287 -16.35 -14.67 -6.68
CA ARG A 287 -15.17 -14.02 -6.09
C ARG A 287 -14.78 -12.79 -6.89
N ARG A 288 -14.13 -11.86 -6.21
CA ARG A 288 -13.54 -10.68 -6.82
C ARG A 288 -12.04 -10.87 -6.88
N PHE A 289 -11.44 -10.45 -7.99
CA PHE A 289 -10.01 -10.56 -8.19
C PHE A 289 -9.42 -9.22 -8.61
N GLU A 290 -8.17 -9.01 -8.24
CA GLU A 290 -7.38 -7.89 -8.74
C GLU A 290 -6.20 -8.41 -9.56
N GLY A 291 -6.02 -7.87 -10.76
CA GLY A 291 -4.79 -8.05 -11.53
C GLY A 291 -4.10 -6.72 -11.75
N VAL A 292 -2.77 -6.78 -11.91
CA VAL A 292 -1.95 -5.58 -12.04
C VAL A 292 -1.06 -5.69 -13.28
N ILE A 293 -1.08 -4.63 -14.09
CA ILE A 293 -0.05 -4.37 -15.07
C ILE A 293 0.89 -3.31 -14.51
N LEU A 294 2.16 -3.67 -14.31
CA LEU A 294 3.21 -2.75 -13.86
C LEU A 294 3.94 -2.19 -15.08
N ILE A 295 4.18 -0.87 -15.06
CA ILE A 295 4.88 -0.13 -16.11
C ILE A 295 6.13 0.48 -15.48
N LYS A 296 7.31 0.03 -15.94
CA LYS A 296 8.61 0.45 -15.40
C LYS A 296 9.40 1.28 -16.42
N PRO A 297 9.88 2.49 -16.07
CA PRO A 297 10.88 3.18 -16.86
C PRO A 297 12.25 2.50 -16.70
N ASP A 298 12.92 2.17 -17.81
CA ASP A 298 14.27 1.61 -17.88
C ASP A 298 14.51 0.40 -16.96
N ASP A 299 13.47 -0.45 -16.84
CA ASP A 299 13.38 -1.61 -15.93
C ASP A 299 13.55 -1.28 -14.43
N GLN A 300 13.38 -0.01 -14.06
CA GLN A 300 13.45 0.45 -12.66
C GLN A 300 12.08 0.47 -12.00
N PHE A 301 12.05 0.18 -10.69
CA PHE A 301 10.85 0.35 -9.87
C PHE A 301 10.59 1.81 -9.49
N VAL A 302 11.66 2.61 -9.37
CA VAL A 302 11.54 4.04 -9.10
C VAL A 302 10.87 4.71 -10.30
N GLY A 303 9.84 5.52 -10.05
CA GLY A 303 9.07 6.16 -11.12
C GLY A 303 8.10 5.23 -11.85
N SER A 304 7.99 3.95 -11.46
CA SER A 304 7.00 3.03 -12.02
C SER A 304 5.56 3.47 -11.72
N ARG A 305 4.61 2.97 -12.52
CA ARG A 305 3.17 3.10 -12.31
C ARG A 305 2.50 1.75 -12.55
N PHE A 306 1.25 1.62 -12.14
CA PHE A 306 0.46 0.42 -12.40
C PHE A 306 -0.94 0.75 -12.91
N VAL A 307 -1.49 -0.17 -13.68
CA VAL A 307 -2.91 -0.22 -14.03
C VAL A 307 -3.53 -1.40 -13.29
N ARG A 308 -4.60 -1.16 -12.55
CA ARG A 308 -5.39 -2.20 -11.90
C ARG A 308 -6.49 -2.69 -12.83
N PHE A 309 -6.73 -3.98 -12.80
CA PHE A 309 -7.88 -4.60 -13.44
C PHE A 309 -8.73 -5.23 -12.34
N ILE A 310 -9.91 -4.65 -12.12
CA ILE A 310 -10.82 -5.09 -11.05
C ILE A 310 -11.83 -6.04 -11.67
N ILE A 311 -11.62 -7.33 -11.43
CA ILE A 311 -12.43 -8.41 -12.00
C ILE A 311 -13.58 -8.68 -11.04
N ASN A 312 -14.79 -8.37 -11.48
CA ASN A 312 -16.02 -8.54 -10.71
C ASN A 312 -16.97 -9.48 -11.43
N PRO A 313 -17.74 -10.31 -10.69
CA PRO A 313 -18.88 -10.98 -11.29
C PRO A 313 -19.84 -9.91 -11.80
N ARG A 314 -20.40 -10.12 -13.00
CA ARG A 314 -21.54 -9.34 -13.46
C ARG A 314 -22.73 -9.84 -12.65
N TYR A 315 -23.26 -8.99 -11.78
CA TYR A 315 -24.59 -9.23 -11.24
C TYR A 315 -25.54 -9.06 -12.42
N GLU A 316 -26.22 -10.14 -12.84
CA GLU A 316 -27.48 -9.96 -13.55
C GLU A 316 -28.37 -9.21 -12.56
N ASP A 317 -28.60 -7.92 -12.82
CA ASP A 317 -29.34 -7.03 -11.93
C ASP A 317 -30.76 -7.57 -11.65
N ASP A 318 -31.33 -7.06 -10.57
CA ASP A 318 -32.77 -7.05 -10.23
C ASP A 318 -33.74 -6.96 -11.43
#